data_AF-A0AAW2S4B3-F1
#
_entry.id   AF-A0AAW2S4B3-F1
#
_cell.length_a   1.000
_cell.length_b   1.000
_cell.length_c   1.000
_cell.angle_alpha   90.00
_cell.angle_beta   90.00
_cell.angle_gamma   90.00
#
_symmetry.space_group_name_H-M   'P 1'
#
loop_
_entity.id
_entity.type
_entity.pdbx_description
1 polymer ?
#
loop_
_entity_poly.entity_id
_entity_poly.type
_entity_poly.pdbx_seq_one_letter_code
_entity_poly.pdbx_strand_id
1 'polypeptide(L)'
;MDSGMAPANITASINTIPMLNCSNFKSWKENLEIVLRVMDLDLALREDFPPALTDKSTSEQKREKQRWEKSNRICVVIMKKSIPKAFRGTMTETLTKAKDFLEHIEKRFVKNEKAEIGTLLTNLISKGYTGKGNIREYIMEMSHLASILKALKLDLSEDLLVHLVLISLPTQFS
;
A
#
# COMPACT_ATOMS: atom_id res chain seq x y z
N MET A 1 -27.05 13.57 24.85
CA MET A 1 -26.96 14.33 23.59
C MET A 1 -25.94 13.63 22.72
N ASP A 2 -26.38 13.07 21.60
CA ASP A 2 -25.50 12.43 20.62
C ASP A 2 -24.70 13.54 19.94
N SER A 3 -23.47 13.77 20.38
CA SER A 3 -22.53 14.73 19.77
C SER A 3 -21.91 14.12 18.51
N GLY A 4 -22.76 13.64 17.60
CA GLY A 4 -22.35 13.11 16.31
C GLY A 4 -21.70 14.21 15.46
N MET A 5 -20.57 13.90 14.84
CA MET A 5 -19.85 14.82 13.97
C MET A 5 -20.75 15.28 12.80
N ALA A 6 -20.78 16.58 12.51
CA ALA A 6 -21.66 17.13 11.47
C ALA A 6 -21.38 16.48 10.08
N PRO A 7 -22.40 16.26 9.22
CA PRO A 7 -22.24 15.61 7.92
C PRO A 7 -21.21 16.28 6.99
N ALA A 8 -21.09 17.61 7.07
CA ALA A 8 -20.08 18.37 6.32
C ALA A 8 -18.65 18.00 6.75
N ASN A 9 -18.42 17.84 8.05
CA ASN A 9 -17.12 17.45 8.62
C ASN A 9 -16.77 16.01 8.22
N ILE A 10 -17.77 15.12 8.18
CA ILE A 10 -17.59 13.73 7.72
C ILE A 10 -17.10 13.71 6.26
N THR A 11 -17.73 14.49 5.39
CA THR A 11 -17.37 14.53 3.96
C THR A 11 -15.99 15.15 3.76
N ALA A 12 -15.66 16.21 4.51
CA ALA A 12 -14.36 16.85 4.48
C ALA A 12 -13.24 15.88 4.89
N SER A 13 -13.40 15.15 6.00
CA SER A 13 -12.42 14.16 6.47
C SER A 13 -12.21 13.01 5.48
N ILE A 14 -13.27 12.53 4.82
CA ILE A 14 -13.13 11.48 3.81
C ILE A 14 -12.33 11.97 2.58
N ASN A 15 -12.43 13.25 2.25
CA ASN A 15 -11.74 13.83 1.09
C ASN A 15 -10.24 14.08 1.32
N THR A 16 -9.74 13.96 2.56
CA THR A 16 -8.29 14.05 2.83
C THR A 16 -7.54 12.78 2.44
N ILE A 17 -8.25 11.66 2.28
CA ILE A 17 -7.66 10.40 1.83
C ILE A 17 -7.27 10.55 0.35
N PRO A 18 -5.97 10.47 0.00
CA PRO A 18 -5.55 10.61 -1.39
C PRO A 18 -6.15 9.50 -2.26
N MET A 19 -6.24 9.72 -3.56
CA MET A 19 -6.58 8.63 -4.48
C MET A 19 -5.41 7.63 -4.54
N LEU A 20 -5.68 6.33 -4.38
CA LEU A 20 -4.67 5.28 -4.47
C LEU A 20 -4.09 5.21 -5.89
N ASN A 21 -2.76 5.11 -5.97
CA ASN A 21 -1.99 4.90 -7.20
C ASN A 21 -0.89 3.86 -6.95
N CYS A 22 -0.05 3.57 -7.95
CA CYS A 22 0.95 2.52 -7.88
C CYS A 22 2.05 2.76 -6.82
N SER A 23 2.31 4.00 -6.40
CA SER A 23 3.46 4.36 -5.56
C SER A 23 3.08 4.90 -4.18
N ASN A 24 1.81 5.22 -3.92
CA ASN A 24 1.38 5.89 -2.69
C ASN A 24 0.67 4.98 -1.67
N PHE A 25 0.74 3.65 -1.81
CA PHE A 25 -0.01 2.73 -0.95
C PHE A 25 0.22 2.98 0.55
N LYS A 26 1.47 3.22 0.97
CA LYS A 26 1.81 3.46 2.37
C LYS A 26 1.13 4.72 2.92
N SER A 27 1.27 5.85 2.23
CA SER A 27 0.65 7.11 2.66
C SER A 27 -0.87 7.09 2.53
N TRP A 28 -1.39 6.39 1.52
CA TRP A 28 -2.83 6.14 1.37
C TRP A 28 -3.40 5.36 2.57
N LYS A 29 -2.76 4.24 2.95
CA LYS A 29 -3.19 3.40 4.09
C LYS A 29 -3.14 4.18 5.39
N GLU A 30 -2.08 4.95 5.63
CA GLU A 30 -1.94 5.78 6.83
C GLU A 30 -3.06 6.83 6.94
N ASN A 31 -3.32 7.59 5.87
CA ASN A 31 -4.40 8.59 5.86
C ASN A 31 -5.78 7.95 6.05
N LEU A 32 -6.01 6.79 5.42
CA LEU A 32 -7.24 6.02 5.58
C LEU A 32 -7.45 5.63 7.05
N GLU A 33 -6.45 5.05 7.70
CA GLU A 33 -6.52 4.60 9.09
C GLU A 33 -6.73 5.77 10.06
N ILE A 34 -6.06 6.89 9.84
CA ILE A 34 -6.24 8.12 10.65
C ILE A 34 -7.68 8.61 10.55
N VAL A 35 -8.21 8.76 9.32
CA VAL A 35 -9.58 9.26 9.10
C VAL A 35 -10.61 8.33 9.73
N LEU A 36 -10.48 7.01 9.54
CA LEU A 36 -11.40 6.03 10.11
C LEU A 36 -11.38 6.05 11.64
N ARG A 37 -10.20 6.19 12.27
CA ARG A 37 -10.07 6.24 13.73
C ARG A 37 -10.63 7.53 14.32
N VAL A 38 -10.35 8.69 13.71
CA VAL A 38 -10.89 9.99 14.15
C VAL A 38 -12.42 10.01 14.12
N MET A 39 -13.00 9.25 13.19
CA MET A 39 -14.45 9.14 13.03
C MET A 39 -15.12 8.05 13.86
N ASP A 40 -14.36 7.29 14.67
CA ASP A 40 -14.85 6.11 15.42
C ASP A 40 -15.48 5.04 14.50
N LEU A 41 -14.81 4.78 13.38
CA LEU A 41 -15.24 3.85 12.33
C LEU A 41 -14.26 2.69 12.10
N ASP A 42 -13.15 2.62 12.82
CA ASP A 42 -12.08 1.62 12.62
C ASP A 42 -12.35 0.26 13.31
N LEU A 43 -13.47 0.10 14.00
CA LEU A 43 -13.83 -1.12 14.75
C LEU A 43 -13.66 -2.41 13.93
N ALA A 44 -14.24 -2.46 12.73
CA ALA A 44 -14.17 -3.63 11.85
C ALA A 44 -12.79 -3.89 11.22
N LEU A 45 -11.86 -2.94 11.33
CA LEU A 45 -10.46 -3.15 10.94
C LEU A 45 -9.63 -3.70 12.10
N ARG A 46 -10.01 -3.36 13.35
CA ARG A 46 -9.27 -3.73 14.57
C ARG A 46 -9.70 -5.06 15.15
N GLU A 47 -11.00 -5.33 15.13
CA GLU A 47 -11.60 -6.48 15.78
C GLU A 47 -12.08 -7.52 14.76
N ASP A 48 -12.01 -8.78 15.17
CA ASP A 48 -12.51 -9.89 14.37
C ASP A 48 -14.04 -9.88 14.31
N PHE A 49 -14.58 -10.63 13.35
CA PHE A 49 -16.03 -10.70 13.15
C PHE A 49 -16.73 -11.19 14.44
N PRO A 50 -17.72 -10.45 14.96
CA PRO A 50 -18.42 -10.82 16.18
C PRO A 50 -19.09 -12.20 16.04
N PRO A 51 -19.24 -12.95 17.14
CA PRO A 51 -19.92 -14.23 17.12
C PRO A 51 -21.33 -14.16 16.50
N ALA A 52 -21.77 -15.28 15.92
CA ALA A 52 -23.15 -15.41 15.46
C ALA A 52 -24.12 -15.17 16.63
N LEU A 53 -25.15 -14.35 16.40
CA LEU A 53 -26.18 -14.12 17.39
C LEU A 53 -27.05 -15.36 17.50
N THR A 54 -27.50 -15.65 18.72
CA THR A 54 -28.44 -16.72 19.04
C THR A 54 -29.65 -16.14 19.76
N ASP A 55 -30.69 -16.94 19.98
CA ASP A 55 -31.87 -16.52 20.74
C ASP A 55 -31.54 -16.13 22.20
N LYS A 56 -30.39 -16.58 22.72
CA LYS A 56 -29.87 -16.25 24.05
C LYS A 56 -28.99 -15.00 24.07
N SER A 57 -28.70 -14.39 22.92
CA SER A 57 -27.79 -13.25 22.86
C SER A 57 -28.36 -12.03 23.59
N THR A 58 -27.51 -11.39 24.39
CA THR A 58 -27.88 -10.21 25.17
C THR A 58 -28.13 -9.01 24.25
N SER A 59 -28.85 -8.01 24.76
CA SER A 59 -29.03 -6.73 24.05
C SER A 59 -27.71 -6.04 23.73
N GLU A 60 -26.69 -6.22 24.57
CA GLU A 60 -25.34 -5.70 24.39
C GLU A 60 -24.62 -6.36 23.22
N GLN A 61 -24.62 -7.71 23.15
CA GLN A 61 -24.02 -8.46 22.04
C GLN A 61 -24.65 -8.09 20.69
N LYS A 62 -25.97 -7.88 20.66
CA LYS A 62 -26.68 -7.41 19.46
C LYS A 62 -26.21 -6.02 19.04
N ARG A 63 -26.01 -5.10 20.00
CA ARG A 63 -25.54 -3.73 19.75
C ARG A 63 -24.10 -3.72 19.25
N GLU A 64 -23.24 -4.54 19.83
CA GLU A 64 -21.83 -4.68 19.42
C GLU A 64 -21.74 -5.17 17.97
N LYS A 65 -22.49 -6.24 17.62
CA LYS A 65 -22.53 -6.72 16.24
C LYS A 65 -23.02 -5.66 15.26
N GLN A 66 -24.06 -4.90 15.60
CA GLN A 66 -24.55 -3.80 14.76
C GLN A 66 -23.51 -2.68 14.58
N ARG A 67 -22.76 -2.34 15.64
CA ARG A 67 -21.67 -1.36 15.57
C ARG A 67 -20.56 -1.84 14.64
N TRP A 68 -20.16 -3.11 14.78
CA TRP A 68 -19.16 -3.73 13.92
C TRP A 68 -19.62 -3.76 12.45
N GLU A 69 -20.85 -4.19 12.17
CA GLU A 69 -21.41 -4.23 10.81
C GLU A 69 -21.51 -2.83 10.17
N LYS A 70 -21.90 -1.83 10.97
CA LYS A 70 -21.93 -0.43 10.53
C LYS A 70 -20.53 0.07 10.17
N SER A 71 -19.54 -0.15 11.05
CA SER A 71 -18.14 0.18 10.81
C SER A 71 -17.62 -0.51 9.55
N ASN A 72 -17.84 -1.82 9.42
CA ASN A 72 -17.44 -2.63 8.27
C ASN A 72 -17.97 -2.04 6.95
N ARG A 73 -19.29 -1.76 6.90
CA ARG A 73 -19.93 -1.19 5.71
C ARG A 73 -19.32 0.15 5.32
N ILE A 74 -19.09 1.03 6.30
CA ILE A 74 -18.57 2.38 6.03
C ILE A 74 -17.10 2.32 5.59
N CYS A 75 -16.26 1.52 6.24
CA CYS A 75 -14.87 1.29 5.83
C CYS A 75 -14.76 0.85 4.37
N VAL A 76 -15.60 -0.12 3.96
CA VAL A 76 -15.63 -0.60 2.57
C VAL A 76 -16.02 0.52 1.60
N VAL A 77 -17.01 1.36 1.94
CA VAL A 77 -17.43 2.48 1.07
C VAL A 77 -16.31 3.52 0.93
N ILE A 78 -15.65 3.89 2.03
CA ILE A 78 -14.55 4.87 2.02
C ILE A 78 -13.36 4.33 1.22
N MET A 79 -12.94 3.09 1.46
CA MET A 79 -11.87 2.45 0.69
C MET A 79 -12.22 2.38 -0.79
N LYS A 80 -13.44 1.93 -1.14
CA LYS A 80 -13.88 1.91 -2.53
C LYS A 80 -13.81 3.31 -3.15
N LYS A 81 -14.25 4.37 -2.46
CA LYS A 81 -14.19 5.75 -2.97
C LYS A 81 -12.75 6.20 -3.29
N SER A 82 -11.79 5.91 -2.43
CA SER A 82 -10.39 6.35 -2.58
C SER A 82 -9.53 5.44 -3.45
N ILE A 83 -10.09 4.34 -3.99
CA ILE A 83 -9.39 3.41 -4.88
C ILE A 83 -9.96 3.52 -6.29
N PRO A 84 -9.15 3.82 -7.33
CA PRO A 84 -9.63 3.82 -8.71
C PRO A 84 -10.12 2.43 -9.16
N LYS A 85 -11.13 2.40 -10.04
CA LYS A 85 -11.72 1.14 -10.55
C LYS A 85 -10.67 0.17 -11.11
N ALA A 86 -9.61 0.66 -11.75
CA ALA A 86 -8.51 -0.15 -12.29
C ALA A 86 -7.78 -0.98 -11.20
N PHE A 87 -7.70 -0.47 -9.98
CA PHE A 87 -7.11 -1.19 -8.83
C PHE A 87 -8.12 -2.09 -8.11
N ARG A 88 -9.43 -1.88 -8.32
CA ARG A 88 -10.49 -2.71 -7.71
C ARG A 88 -10.61 -4.09 -8.36
N GLY A 89 -10.24 -4.25 -9.63
CA GLY A 89 -10.41 -5.53 -10.35
C GLY A 89 -11.84 -6.07 -10.27
N THR A 90 -12.00 -7.39 -10.21
CA THR A 90 -13.28 -8.08 -9.93
C THR A 90 -13.65 -8.11 -8.43
N MET A 91 -12.84 -7.46 -7.56
CA MET A 91 -12.90 -7.63 -6.10
C MET A 91 -14.11 -7.00 -5.41
N THR A 92 -14.80 -6.06 -6.06
CA THR A 92 -15.85 -5.26 -5.40
C THR A 92 -17.09 -6.08 -5.03
N GLU A 93 -17.25 -7.26 -5.63
CA GLU A 93 -18.44 -8.12 -5.48
C GLU A 93 -18.25 -9.27 -4.49
N THR A 94 -17.02 -9.73 -4.25
CA THR A 94 -16.75 -10.93 -3.43
C THR A 94 -16.34 -10.64 -1.99
N LEU A 95 -15.67 -9.50 -1.73
CA LEU A 95 -15.19 -9.16 -0.38
C LEU A 95 -16.19 -8.29 0.37
N THR A 96 -16.81 -8.88 1.38
CA THR A 96 -17.80 -8.21 2.24
C THR A 96 -17.18 -7.61 3.51
N LYS A 97 -15.99 -8.07 3.92
CA LYS A 97 -15.28 -7.59 5.11
C LYS A 97 -14.22 -6.55 4.75
N ALA A 98 -14.19 -5.47 5.52
CA ALA A 98 -13.26 -4.35 5.35
C ALA A 98 -11.80 -4.79 5.57
N LYS A 99 -11.54 -5.59 6.62
CA LYS A 99 -10.22 -6.12 6.95
C LYS A 99 -9.65 -6.96 5.80
N ASP A 100 -10.41 -7.94 5.32
CA ASP A 100 -10.03 -8.78 4.17
C ASP A 100 -9.78 -7.95 2.90
N PHE A 101 -10.60 -6.92 2.67
CA PHE A 101 -10.44 -6.01 1.55
C PHE A 101 -9.12 -5.24 1.64
N LEU A 102 -8.79 -4.67 2.80
CA LEU A 102 -7.54 -3.94 3.02
C LEU A 102 -6.31 -4.85 2.88
N GLU A 103 -6.34 -6.04 3.49
CA GLU A 103 -5.26 -7.03 3.39
C GLU A 103 -5.01 -7.48 1.94
N HIS A 104 -6.07 -7.64 1.15
CA HIS A 104 -5.92 -8.00 -0.25
C HIS A 104 -5.26 -6.88 -1.07
N ILE A 105 -5.64 -5.63 -0.84
CA ILE A 105 -4.96 -4.49 -1.48
C ILE A 105 -3.48 -4.48 -1.07
N GLU A 106 -3.19 -4.61 0.22
CA GLU A 106 -1.81 -4.68 0.72
C GLU A 106 -0.99 -5.78 0.04
N LYS A 107 -1.52 -7.00 -0.07
CA LYS A 107 -0.87 -8.11 -0.78
C LYS A 107 -0.55 -7.78 -2.23
N ARG A 108 -1.43 -7.06 -2.93
CA ARG A 108 -1.21 -6.63 -4.32
C ARG A 108 -0.05 -5.65 -4.44
N PHE A 109 0.05 -4.69 -3.52
CA PHE A 109 1.13 -3.70 -3.52
C PHE A 109 2.48 -4.31 -3.12
N VAL A 110 2.51 -5.19 -2.11
CA VAL A 110 3.73 -5.93 -1.77
C VAL A 110 4.22 -6.79 -2.93
N LYS A 111 3.30 -7.43 -3.68
CA LYS A 111 3.65 -8.18 -4.89
C LYS A 111 4.23 -7.27 -5.98
N ASN A 112 3.67 -6.08 -6.16
CA ASN A 112 4.15 -5.10 -7.13
C ASN A 112 5.55 -4.59 -6.77
N GLU A 113 5.77 -4.19 -5.52
CA GLU A 113 7.09 -3.78 -5.01
C GLU A 113 8.15 -4.87 -5.24
N LYS A 114 7.83 -6.14 -4.97
CA LYS A 114 8.75 -7.26 -5.23
C LYS A 114 9.05 -7.45 -6.72
N ALA A 115 8.06 -7.27 -7.60
CA ALA A 115 8.26 -7.38 -9.04
C ALA A 115 9.11 -6.21 -9.58
N GLU A 116 8.90 -5.00 -9.05
CA GLU A 116 9.69 -3.81 -9.37
C GLU A 116 11.15 -3.98 -8.90
N ILE A 117 11.37 -4.43 -7.66
CA ILE A 117 12.70 -4.79 -7.15
C ILE A 117 13.38 -5.80 -8.06
N GLY A 118 12.69 -6.88 -8.46
CA GLY A 118 13.25 -7.89 -9.36
C GLY A 118 13.63 -7.33 -10.74
N THR A 119 12.81 -6.42 -11.28
CA THR A 119 13.08 -5.74 -12.55
C THR A 119 14.29 -4.81 -12.43
N LEU A 120 14.37 -4.02 -11.36
CA LEU A 120 15.49 -3.12 -11.09
C LEU A 120 16.80 -3.88 -10.85
N LEU A 121 16.77 -4.98 -10.12
CA LEU A 121 17.93 -5.85 -9.93
C LEU A 121 18.40 -6.48 -11.24
N THR A 122 17.47 -6.96 -12.06
CA THR A 122 17.79 -7.51 -13.39
C THR A 122 18.45 -6.45 -14.26
N ASN A 123 17.91 -5.23 -14.26
CA ASN A 123 18.52 -4.10 -14.97
C ASN A 123 19.91 -3.79 -14.41
N LEU A 124 20.07 -3.70 -13.09
CA LEU A 124 21.36 -3.40 -12.46
C LEU A 124 22.44 -4.43 -12.83
N ILE A 125 22.10 -5.73 -12.84
CA ILE A 125 23.06 -6.81 -13.10
C ILE A 125 23.35 -6.96 -14.60
N SER A 126 22.33 -6.83 -15.46
CA SER A 126 22.47 -7.07 -16.91
C SER A 126 22.98 -5.86 -17.69
N LYS A 127 22.89 -4.66 -17.12
CA LYS A 127 23.26 -3.42 -17.79
C LYS A 127 24.79 -3.26 -17.80
N GLY A 128 25.42 -3.90 -18.79
CA GLY A 128 26.83 -3.68 -19.12
C GLY A 128 27.06 -2.34 -19.81
N TYR A 129 28.20 -1.71 -19.54
CA TYR A 129 28.61 -0.53 -20.29
C TYR A 129 29.05 -0.93 -21.70
N THR A 130 28.39 -0.39 -22.73
CA THR A 130 28.60 -0.81 -24.14
C THR A 130 29.86 -0.22 -24.78
N GLY A 131 30.68 0.51 -24.02
CA GLY A 131 31.86 1.22 -24.52
C GLY A 131 31.53 2.48 -25.33
N LYS A 132 30.24 2.77 -25.56
CA LYS A 132 29.75 3.95 -26.28
C LYS A 132 29.02 4.87 -25.32
N GLY A 133 29.41 6.15 -25.27
CA GLY A 133 28.82 7.17 -24.40
C GLY A 133 29.78 7.65 -23.30
N ASN A 134 29.24 8.34 -22.31
CA ASN A 134 30.00 8.88 -21.19
C ASN A 134 29.94 7.92 -19.99
N ILE A 135 31.10 7.42 -19.54
CA ILE A 135 31.19 6.54 -18.37
C ILE A 135 30.59 7.16 -17.09
N ARG A 136 30.64 8.50 -16.95
CA ARG A 136 30.02 9.20 -15.83
C ARG A 136 28.50 9.08 -15.85
N GLU A 137 27.88 9.16 -17.04
CA GLU A 137 26.44 8.98 -17.19
C GLU A 137 26.03 7.56 -16.83
N TYR A 138 26.80 6.56 -17.28
CA TYR A 138 26.61 5.17 -16.89
C TYR A 138 26.65 4.97 -15.36
N ILE A 139 27.66 5.52 -14.69
CA ILE A 139 27.79 5.43 -13.22
C ILE A 139 26.60 6.12 -12.54
N MET A 140 26.18 7.31 -13.01
CA MET A 140 25.01 8.00 -12.46
C MET A 140 23.73 7.18 -12.60
N GLU A 141 23.53 6.50 -13.74
CA GLU A 141 22.39 5.59 -13.92
C GLU A 141 22.45 4.40 -12.95
N MET A 142 23.62 3.78 -12.76
CA MET A 142 23.80 2.68 -11.80
C MET A 142 23.51 3.13 -10.36
N SER A 143 24.01 4.30 -9.96
CA SER A 143 23.71 4.91 -8.66
C SER A 143 22.23 5.26 -8.51
N HIS A 144 21.58 5.72 -9.58
CA HIS A 144 20.15 6.01 -9.58
C HIS A 144 19.32 4.73 -9.34
N LEU A 145 19.62 3.63 -10.04
CA LEU A 145 18.96 2.34 -9.82
C LEU A 145 19.14 1.84 -8.38
N ALA A 146 20.36 1.94 -7.83
CA ALA A 146 20.62 1.59 -6.43
C ALA A 146 19.83 2.47 -5.45
N SER A 147 19.69 3.77 -5.74
CA SER A 147 18.89 4.68 -4.90
C SER A 147 17.40 4.32 -4.88
N ILE A 148 16.85 3.87 -6.01
CA ILE A 148 15.45 3.40 -6.09
C ILE A 148 15.29 2.10 -5.31
N LEU A 149 16.23 1.15 -5.46
CA LEU A 149 16.23 -0.10 -4.69
C LEU A 149 16.24 0.18 -3.18
N LYS A 150 17.06 1.14 -2.74
CA LYS A 150 17.10 1.58 -1.35
C LYS A 150 15.77 2.16 -0.87
N ALA A 151 15.10 2.96 -1.70
CA ALA A 151 13.76 3.47 -1.39
C ALA A 151 12.71 2.35 -1.26
N LEU A 152 12.88 1.25 -2.00
CA LEU A 152 12.10 0.02 -1.91
C LEU A 152 12.57 -0.93 -0.79
N LYS A 153 13.42 -0.45 0.13
CA LYS A 153 14.00 -1.19 1.28
C LYS A 153 14.93 -2.34 0.89
N LEU A 154 15.47 -2.34 -0.33
CA LEU A 154 16.58 -3.20 -0.72
C LEU A 154 17.86 -2.36 -0.75
N ASP A 155 18.60 -2.33 0.37
CA ASP A 155 19.87 -1.61 0.44
C ASP A 155 21.00 -2.48 -0.12
N LEU A 156 21.73 -1.93 -1.09
CA LEU A 156 22.94 -2.54 -1.63
C LEU A 156 24.13 -1.89 -0.93
N SER A 157 25.10 -2.69 -0.47
CA SER A 157 26.32 -2.11 0.09
C SER A 157 27.06 -1.30 -0.97
N GLU A 158 27.72 -0.22 -0.55
CA GLU A 158 28.54 0.60 -1.45
C GLU A 158 29.61 -0.25 -2.14
N ASP A 159 30.26 -1.16 -1.41
CA ASP A 159 31.24 -2.09 -1.94
C ASP A 159 30.67 -2.97 -3.06
N LEU A 160 29.46 -3.51 -2.88
CA LEU A 160 28.79 -4.31 -3.90
C LEU A 160 28.45 -3.48 -5.13
N LEU A 161 27.96 -2.25 -4.94
CA LEU A 161 27.65 -1.36 -6.06
C LEU A 161 28.90 -1.00 -6.86
N VAL A 162 30.02 -0.70 -6.19
CA VAL A 162 31.31 -0.45 -6.84
C VAL A 162 31.76 -1.68 -7.61
N HIS A 163 31.66 -2.88 -7.03
CA HIS A 163 32.03 -4.11 -7.72
C HIS A 163 31.15 -4.38 -8.94
N LEU A 164 29.83 -4.18 -8.83
CA LEU A 164 28.89 -4.31 -9.95
C LEU A 164 29.22 -3.34 -11.09
N VAL A 165 29.58 -2.09 -10.77
CA VAL A 165 30.04 -1.12 -11.77
C VAL A 165 31.34 -1.61 -12.42
N LEU A 166 32.34 -2.02 -11.64
CA LEU A 166 33.64 -2.45 -12.19
C LEU A 166 33.51 -3.66 -13.12
N ILE A 167 32.75 -4.69 -12.74
CA ILE A 167 32.59 -5.91 -13.57
C ILE A 167 31.76 -5.66 -14.84
N SER A 168 30.99 -4.57 -14.87
CA SER A 168 30.15 -4.19 -16.01
C SER A 168 30.90 -3.36 -17.06
N LEU A 169 32.10 -2.87 -16.73
CA LEU A 169 32.93 -2.10 -17.64
C LEU A 169 33.70 -3.04 -18.59
N PRO A 170 33.86 -2.67 -19.87
CA PRO A 170 34.71 -3.40 -20.79
C PRO A 170 36.16 -3.40 -20.30
N THR A 171 36.91 -4.44 -20.65
CA THR A 171 38.31 -4.65 -20.25
C THR A 171 39.25 -3.48 -20.55
N GLN A 172 38.91 -2.62 -21.50
CA GLN A 172 39.65 -1.38 -21.81
C GLN A 172 39.61 -0.32 -20.69
N PHE A 173 38.74 -0.48 -19.69
CA PHE A 173 38.61 0.38 -18.50
C PHE A 173 38.93 -0.36 -17.20
N SER A 174 39.35 -1.62 -17.27
CA SER A 174 39.72 -2.45 -16.12
C SER A 174 41.17 -2.25 -15.71
#